data_AF-A0AAW1N9Y8-F1
#
_entry.id   AF-A0AAW1N9Y8-F1
#
_cell.length_a   1.000
_cell.length_b   1.000
_cell.length_c   1.000
_cell.angle_alpha   90.00
_cell.angle_beta   90.00
_cell.angle_gamma   90.00
#
_symmetry.space_group_name_H-M   'P 1'
#
loop_
_entity.id
_entity.type
_entity.pdbx_description
1 polymer ?
#
loop_
_entity_poly.entity_id
_entity_poly.type
_entity_poly.pdbx_seq_one_letter_code
_entity_poly.pdbx_strand_id
1 'polypeptide(L)'
;MTSFLISASITLVILLSILSHSTADLVDIDGDPILNGGHYYIIPITTTTSTSGLTYTEKEDQCPLYITKETTENSPGTPVKISSEARTLHISLDEPVSLTFQAFASCLNLLAWDITFDPLGRKVYITAGGDQSSMDKYPFSIIKKDNSLASTYELKYGTGTNVVLYEDDGLLGLIFTANSTMVSFKKTEYFLEFPTTSKIQ
;
A
#
# COMPACT_ATOMS: atom_id res chain seq x y z
N MET A 1 -46.38 2.57 33.32
CA MET A 1 -45.26 1.62 33.11
C MET A 1 -44.77 1.53 31.65
N THR A 2 -45.44 2.16 30.68
CA THR A 2 -45.04 2.15 29.26
C THR A 2 -43.96 3.18 28.90
N SER A 3 -43.84 4.28 29.66
CA SER A 3 -42.85 5.35 29.41
C SER A 3 -41.39 4.94 29.70
N PHE A 4 -41.17 4.10 30.72
CA PHE A 4 -39.82 3.61 31.06
C PHE A 4 -39.24 2.64 30.02
N LEU A 5 -40.09 1.86 29.35
CA LEU A 5 -39.67 0.91 28.32
C LEU A 5 -39.21 1.62 27.04
N ILE A 6 -39.87 2.72 26.66
CA ILE A 6 -39.52 3.52 25.48
C ILE A 6 -38.16 4.21 25.68
N SER A 7 -37.89 4.73 26.89
CA SER A 7 -36.61 5.39 27.20
C SER A 7 -35.43 4.44 27.12
N ALA A 8 -35.56 3.22 27.66
CA ALA A 8 -34.48 2.23 27.65
C ALA A 8 -34.15 1.75 26.23
N SER A 9 -35.17 1.57 25.37
CA SER A 9 -35.00 1.19 23.97
C SER A 9 -34.27 2.25 23.14
N ILE A 10 -34.57 3.54 23.36
CA ILE A 10 -33.90 4.64 22.64
C ILE A 10 -32.41 4.71 23.02
N THR A 11 -32.07 4.58 24.30
CA THR A 11 -30.66 4.53 24.74
C THR A 11 -29.90 3.33 24.16
N LEU A 12 -30.54 2.16 24.03
CA LEU A 12 -29.90 0.97 23.46
C LEU A 12 -29.65 1.13 21.95
N VAL A 13 -30.60 1.70 21.20
CA VAL A 13 -30.42 1.98 19.76
C VAL A 13 -29.33 3.01 19.51
N ILE A 14 -29.26 4.06 20.33
CA ILE A 14 -28.18 5.04 20.26
C ILE A 14 -26.84 4.37 20.58
N LEU A 15 -26.76 3.56 21.65
CA LEU A 15 -25.54 2.84 22.02
C LEU A 15 -25.08 1.85 20.94
N LEU A 16 -26.01 1.14 20.28
CA LEU A 16 -25.71 0.22 19.17
C LEU A 16 -25.20 0.96 17.92
N SER A 17 -25.73 2.16 17.63
CA SER A 17 -25.30 2.95 16.46
C SER A 17 -23.86 3.46 16.54
N ILE A 18 -23.31 3.61 17.76
CA ILE A 18 -21.92 4.05 17.96
C ILE A 18 -20.91 2.91 17.74
N LEU A 19 -21.36 1.64 17.72
CA LEU A 19 -20.48 0.46 17.57
C LEU A 19 -20.26 0.03 16.11
N SER A 20 -21.00 0.57 15.15
CA SER A 20 -20.85 0.20 13.73
C SER A 20 -19.95 1.16 12.97
N HIS A 21 -18.67 1.24 13.35
CA HIS A 21 -17.64 1.79 12.45
C HIS A 21 -17.27 0.71 11.42
N SER A 22 -18.07 0.60 10.35
CA SER A 22 -17.64 -0.10 9.14
C SER A 22 -16.67 0.82 8.41
N THR A 23 -15.38 0.47 8.44
CA THR A 23 -14.43 1.01 7.47
C THR A 23 -14.79 0.45 6.10
N ALA A 24 -14.76 1.30 5.06
CA ALA A 24 -15.05 0.83 3.71
C ALA A 24 -13.88 -0.01 3.18
N ASP A 25 -14.20 -1.05 2.40
CA ASP A 25 -13.19 -1.88 1.74
C ASP A 25 -12.40 -1.04 0.72
N LEU A 26 -11.10 -1.29 0.65
CA LEU A 26 -10.23 -0.79 -0.41
C LEU A 26 -10.56 -1.57 -1.69
N VAL A 27 -10.76 -0.87 -2.82
CA VAL A 27 -11.11 -1.49 -4.11
C VAL A 27 -10.09 -1.17 -5.20
N ASP A 28 -9.92 -2.08 -6.14
CA ASP A 28 -9.07 -1.90 -7.32
C ASP A 28 -9.75 -1.07 -8.42
N ILE A 29 -9.07 -0.91 -9.57
CA ILE A 29 -9.59 -0.13 -10.72
C ILE A 29 -10.84 -0.74 -11.36
N ASP A 30 -11.06 -2.04 -11.19
CA ASP A 30 -12.22 -2.75 -11.73
C ASP A 30 -13.41 -2.73 -10.74
N GLY A 31 -13.17 -2.21 -9.53
CA GLY A 31 -14.16 -2.09 -8.46
C GLY A 31 -14.22 -3.31 -7.54
N ASP A 32 -13.31 -4.26 -7.71
CA ASP A 32 -13.24 -5.44 -6.86
C ASP A 32 -12.50 -5.11 -5.55
N PRO A 33 -12.96 -5.64 -4.39
CA PRO A 33 -12.23 -5.49 -3.14
C PRO A 33 -10.81 -6.05 -3.20
N ILE A 34 -9.86 -5.32 -2.61
CA ILE A 34 -8.47 -5.74 -2.47
C ILE A 34 -8.39 -6.87 -1.45
N LEU A 35 -7.91 -8.03 -1.90
CA LEU A 35 -7.72 -9.21 -1.07
C LEU A 35 -6.52 -9.03 -0.15
N ASN A 36 -6.67 -9.40 1.13
CA ASN A 36 -5.55 -9.51 2.04
C ASN A 36 -4.62 -10.65 1.61
N GLY A 37 -3.38 -10.32 1.28
CA GLY A 37 -2.42 -11.24 0.67
C GLY A 37 -2.49 -11.31 -0.86
N GLY A 38 -3.37 -10.54 -1.49
CA GLY A 38 -3.49 -10.45 -2.94
C GLY A 38 -2.35 -9.67 -3.60
N HIS A 39 -2.20 -9.86 -4.92
CA HIS A 39 -1.14 -9.24 -5.72
C HIS A 39 -1.73 -8.22 -6.69
N TYR A 40 -1.15 -7.03 -6.69
CA TYR A 40 -1.64 -5.89 -7.44
C TYR A 40 -0.46 -5.11 -8.04
N TYR A 41 -0.66 -4.60 -9.25
CA TYR A 41 0.15 -3.52 -9.78
C TYR A 41 -0.28 -2.21 -9.14
N ILE A 42 0.67 -1.39 -8.69
CA ILE A 42 0.42 -0.05 -8.16
C ILE A 42 0.70 0.95 -9.29
N ILE A 43 -0.33 1.65 -9.74
CA ILE A 43 -0.25 2.56 -10.89
C ILE A 43 -0.28 4.00 -10.37
N PRO A 44 0.84 4.75 -10.44
CA PRO A 44 0.87 6.13 -10.03
C PRO A 44 0.17 7.01 -11.07
N ILE A 45 -0.69 7.91 -10.60
CA ILE A 45 -1.44 8.85 -11.41
C ILE A 45 -0.60 10.12 -11.59
N THR A 46 0.44 10.01 -12.42
CA THR A 46 1.32 11.16 -12.73
C THR A 46 0.80 11.98 -13.90
N THR A 47 -0.09 11.42 -14.73
CA THR A 47 -0.75 12.05 -15.89
C THR A 47 -2.14 11.46 -16.10
N THR A 48 -2.94 12.05 -16.99
CA THR A 48 -4.29 11.57 -17.35
C THR A 48 -4.32 10.19 -18.02
N THR A 49 -3.17 9.67 -18.45
CA THR A 49 -3.05 8.42 -19.23
C THR A 49 -1.99 7.47 -18.66
N SER A 50 -1.64 7.60 -17.37
CA SER A 50 -0.59 6.76 -16.79
C SER A 50 -1.03 5.28 -16.78
N THR A 51 -0.46 4.48 -17.67
CA THR A 51 -0.67 3.03 -17.75
C THR A 51 0.49 2.25 -17.12
N SER A 52 1.64 2.90 -16.94
CA SER A 52 2.83 2.28 -16.37
C SER A 52 2.81 2.31 -14.85
N GLY A 53 3.03 1.15 -14.23
CA GLY A 53 3.02 0.99 -12.78
C GLY A 53 4.37 1.23 -12.11
N LEU A 54 4.42 0.96 -10.81
CA LEU A 54 5.66 1.00 -10.04
C LEU A 54 6.48 -0.28 -10.24
N THR A 55 7.79 -0.10 -10.25
CA THR A 55 8.79 -1.17 -10.30
C THR A 55 9.98 -0.77 -9.42
N TYR A 56 11.05 -1.55 -9.43
CA TYR A 56 12.27 -1.24 -8.69
C TYR A 56 13.47 -1.10 -9.63
N THR A 57 14.49 -0.40 -9.15
CA THR A 57 15.78 -0.19 -9.83
C THR A 57 16.92 -0.29 -8.83
N GLU A 58 18.08 -0.73 -9.30
CA GLU A 58 19.30 -0.79 -8.51
C GLU A 58 20.06 0.53 -8.60
N LYS A 59 20.70 0.92 -7.51
CA LYS A 59 21.68 2.00 -7.51
C LYS A 59 23.04 1.38 -7.19
N GLU A 60 23.97 1.45 -8.15
CA GLU A 60 25.33 0.94 -7.99
C GLU A 60 25.40 -0.55 -7.55
N ASP A 61 24.49 -1.37 -8.08
CA ASP A 61 24.35 -2.82 -7.80
C ASP A 61 24.21 -3.18 -6.31
N GLN A 62 23.68 -2.24 -5.51
CA GLN A 62 23.57 -2.38 -4.06
C GLN A 62 22.11 -2.37 -3.62
N CYS A 63 21.75 -3.36 -2.81
CA CYS A 63 20.52 -3.33 -2.04
C CYS A 63 20.61 -2.20 -0.99
N PRO A 64 19.49 -1.52 -0.66
CA PRO A 64 18.13 -1.84 -1.10
C PRO A 64 17.82 -1.36 -2.52
N LEU A 65 16.80 -1.97 -3.13
CA LEU A 65 16.28 -1.58 -4.45
C LEU A 65 15.40 -0.34 -4.30
N TYR A 66 15.64 0.68 -5.12
CA TYR A 66 14.86 1.91 -5.11
C TYR A 66 13.59 1.74 -5.93
N ILE A 67 12.48 2.28 -5.46
CA ILE A 67 11.19 2.16 -6.15
C ILE A 67 11.05 3.32 -7.14
N THR A 68 10.64 3.01 -8.36
CA THR A 68 10.48 3.99 -9.44
C THR A 68 9.27 3.64 -10.30
N LYS A 69 8.92 4.53 -11.24
CA LYS A 69 7.93 4.23 -12.27
C LYS A 69 8.56 3.41 -13.38
N GLU A 70 7.82 2.43 -13.88
CA GLU A 70 8.18 1.65 -15.06
C GLU A 70 8.34 2.57 -16.29
N THR A 71 9.48 2.44 -16.95
CA THR A 71 9.85 3.28 -18.11
C THR A 71 9.34 2.69 -19.42
N THR A 72 9.05 1.39 -19.44
CA THR A 72 8.40 0.73 -20.57
C THR A 72 6.95 1.19 -20.67
N GLU A 73 6.58 1.73 -21.83
CA GLU A 73 5.23 2.19 -22.07
C GLU A 73 4.22 1.05 -21.92
N ASN A 74 3.12 1.29 -21.20
CA ASN A 74 2.04 0.32 -20.96
C ASN A 74 2.46 -0.94 -20.20
N SER A 75 3.66 -0.99 -19.61
CA SER A 75 4.05 -2.07 -18.70
C SER A 75 3.49 -1.79 -17.30
N PRO A 76 2.73 -2.72 -16.70
CA PRO A 76 2.07 -2.49 -15.41
C PRO A 76 3.07 -2.48 -14.22
N GLY A 77 4.36 -2.67 -14.46
CA GLY A 77 5.41 -2.69 -13.44
C GLY A 77 5.54 -4.03 -12.73
N THR A 78 6.06 -4.01 -11.51
CA THR A 78 6.26 -5.22 -10.71
C THR A 78 5.08 -5.44 -9.76
N PRO A 79 4.50 -6.65 -9.69
CA PRO A 79 3.45 -6.97 -8.73
C PRO A 79 3.85 -6.73 -7.28
N VAL A 80 2.93 -6.16 -6.50
CA VAL A 80 3.06 -5.94 -5.07
C VAL A 80 2.01 -6.77 -4.34
N LYS A 81 2.47 -7.59 -3.40
CA LYS A 81 1.61 -8.23 -2.41
C LYS A 81 1.24 -7.21 -1.34
N ILE A 82 -0.06 -7.05 -1.11
CA ILE A 82 -0.61 -6.21 -0.03
C ILE A 82 -1.05 -7.14 1.09
N SER A 83 -0.62 -6.90 2.32
CA SER A 83 -1.02 -7.74 3.46
C SER A 83 -1.26 -6.92 4.71
N SER A 84 -2.23 -7.33 5.51
CA SER A 84 -2.54 -6.75 6.82
C SER A 84 -2.42 -7.81 7.92
N GLU A 85 -2.28 -7.37 9.17
CA GLU A 85 -2.45 -8.21 10.35
C GLU A 85 -3.90 -8.68 10.53
N ALA A 86 -4.88 -7.89 10.11
CA ALA A 86 -6.28 -8.23 10.33
C ALA A 86 -6.62 -9.54 9.62
N ARG A 87 -7.40 -10.39 10.29
CA ARG A 87 -7.83 -11.69 9.78
C ARG A 87 -9.10 -11.57 8.93
N THR A 88 -9.13 -10.58 8.06
CA THR A 88 -10.21 -10.29 7.11
C THR A 88 -9.81 -10.74 5.71
N LEU A 89 -10.80 -11.06 4.88
CA LEU A 89 -10.56 -11.42 3.48
C LEU A 89 -10.11 -10.21 2.66
N HIS A 90 -10.65 -9.03 2.96
CA HIS A 90 -10.35 -7.77 2.27
C HIS A 90 -9.59 -6.82 3.17
N ILE A 91 -8.82 -5.94 2.53
CA ILE A 91 -8.14 -4.81 3.16
C ILE A 91 -9.13 -3.63 3.26
N SER A 92 -9.27 -3.05 4.44
CA SER A 92 -10.05 -1.82 4.66
C SER A 92 -9.22 -0.57 4.35
N LEU A 93 -9.89 0.55 4.07
CA LEU A 93 -9.24 1.86 4.02
C LEU A 93 -8.57 2.21 5.36
N ASP A 94 -7.44 2.90 5.27
CA ASP A 94 -6.62 3.36 6.40
C ASP A 94 -6.14 2.23 7.34
N GLU A 95 -6.24 0.99 6.89
CA GLU A 95 -5.72 -0.16 7.60
C GLU A 95 -4.18 -0.25 7.44
N PRO A 96 -3.43 -0.53 8.52
CA PRO A 96 -2.00 -0.79 8.42
C PRO A 96 -1.70 -2.00 7.53
N VAL A 97 -0.85 -1.81 6.53
CA VAL A 97 -0.44 -2.84 5.57
C VAL A 97 1.08 -2.89 5.38
N SER A 98 1.54 -4.06 4.94
CA SER A 98 2.86 -4.29 4.38
C SER A 98 2.74 -4.39 2.87
N LEU A 99 3.67 -3.78 2.16
CA LEU A 99 3.79 -3.84 0.71
C LEU A 99 5.08 -4.60 0.38
N THR A 100 4.99 -5.64 -0.44
CA THR A 100 6.14 -6.49 -0.77
C THR A 100 6.15 -6.76 -2.27
N PHE A 101 7.24 -6.47 -2.96
CA PHE A 101 7.37 -6.88 -4.36
C PHE A 101 7.42 -8.40 -4.47
N GLN A 102 6.73 -8.94 -5.48
CA GLN A 102 6.79 -10.34 -5.84
C GLN A 102 7.72 -10.50 -7.05
N ALA A 103 9.02 -10.57 -6.79
CA ALA A 103 10.05 -10.75 -7.81
C ALA A 103 11.27 -11.50 -7.27
N PHE A 104 12.10 -12.01 -8.19
CA PHE A 104 13.44 -12.49 -7.86
C PHE A 104 14.42 -11.34 -8.05
N ALA A 105 15.08 -10.93 -6.98
CA ALA A 105 16.20 -9.99 -7.04
C ALA A 105 17.39 -10.58 -6.28
N SER A 106 18.58 -10.03 -6.53
CA SER A 106 19.83 -10.43 -5.89
C SER A 106 19.89 -10.10 -4.39
N CYS A 107 18.93 -9.33 -3.86
CA CYS A 107 18.87 -8.98 -2.45
C CYS A 107 18.63 -10.21 -1.56
N LEU A 108 19.36 -10.25 -0.43
CA LEU A 108 19.32 -11.36 0.52
C LEU A 108 18.02 -11.41 1.37
N ASN A 109 17.22 -10.34 1.32
CA ASN A 109 16.00 -10.17 2.11
C ASN A 109 14.75 -10.18 1.24
N LEU A 110 13.59 -10.41 1.88
CA LEU A 110 12.28 -10.20 1.25
C LEU A 110 12.20 -8.79 0.69
N LEU A 111 11.62 -8.63 -0.50
CA LEU A 111 11.42 -7.33 -1.16
C LEU A 111 10.27 -6.52 -0.53
N ALA A 112 10.17 -6.56 0.80
CA ALA A 112 9.28 -5.74 1.59
C ALA A 112 9.72 -4.29 1.48
N TRP A 113 8.75 -3.40 1.30
CA TRP A 113 8.97 -1.97 1.21
C TRP A 113 9.30 -1.42 2.60
N ASP A 114 10.32 -0.58 2.68
CA ASP A 114 10.71 0.15 3.88
C ASP A 114 11.48 1.43 3.49
N ILE A 115 11.86 2.25 4.47
CA ILE A 115 12.59 3.49 4.23
C ILE A 115 14.11 3.29 4.20
N THR A 116 14.78 4.16 3.44
CA THR A 116 16.21 4.43 3.61
C THR A 116 16.48 5.92 3.49
N PHE A 117 17.59 6.37 4.05
CA PHE A 117 18.03 7.75 3.98
C PHE A 117 19.08 7.89 2.88
N ASP A 118 19.05 8.99 2.13
CA ASP A 118 20.21 9.33 1.31
C ASP A 118 21.45 9.53 2.21
N PRO A 119 22.68 9.36 1.69
CA PRO A 119 23.89 9.46 2.51
C PRO A 119 24.05 10.79 3.25
N LEU A 120 23.38 11.84 2.80
CA LEU A 120 23.40 13.18 3.39
C LEU A 120 22.21 13.46 4.31
N GLY A 121 21.27 12.53 4.47
CA GLY A 121 20.09 12.66 5.34
C GLY A 121 19.08 13.73 4.92
N ARG A 122 19.11 14.16 3.65
CA ARG A 122 18.24 15.19 3.06
C ARG A 122 16.96 14.61 2.45
N LYS A 123 16.99 13.35 2.01
CA LYS A 123 15.85 12.65 1.42
C LYS A 123 15.63 11.33 2.12
N VAL A 124 14.35 10.99 2.28
CA VAL A 124 13.92 9.65 2.68
C VAL A 124 13.27 8.99 1.46
N TYR A 125 13.78 7.82 1.11
CA TYR A 125 13.30 7.01 -0.01
C TYR A 125 12.52 5.81 0.51
N ILE A 126 11.53 5.35 -0.26
CA ILE A 126 10.95 4.02 -0.09
C ILE A 126 11.75 3.06 -0.97
N THR A 127 12.19 1.95 -0.39
CA THR A 127 13.05 0.96 -1.02
C THR A 127 12.60 -0.45 -0.65
N ALA A 128 13.11 -1.47 -1.33
CA ALA A 128 12.78 -2.87 -1.10
C ALA A 128 14.04 -3.74 -0.92
N GLY A 129 13.96 -4.77 -0.08
CA GLY A 129 15.03 -5.76 0.07
C GLY A 129 16.26 -5.28 0.85
N GLY A 130 16.15 -4.13 1.53
CA GLY A 130 17.17 -3.65 2.47
C GLY A 130 17.10 -4.31 3.83
N ASP A 131 17.97 -3.87 4.73
CA ASP A 131 17.78 -4.11 6.16
C ASP A 131 16.51 -3.38 6.61
N GLN A 132 15.66 -4.06 7.39
CA GLN A 132 14.45 -3.42 7.90
C GLN A 132 14.84 -2.37 8.94
N SER A 133 14.60 -1.12 8.56
CA SER A 133 14.74 0.06 9.40
C SER A 133 13.50 0.28 10.28
N SER A 134 12.33 -0.17 9.81
CA SER A 134 11.07 -0.12 10.54
C SER A 134 10.97 -1.25 11.57
N MET A 135 10.59 -0.90 12.80
CA MET A 135 10.13 -1.88 13.81
C MET A 135 8.69 -2.32 13.53
N ASP A 136 7.94 -1.55 12.74
CA ASP A 136 6.55 -1.81 12.39
C ASP A 136 6.48 -2.72 11.16
N LYS A 137 5.86 -3.89 11.35
CA LYS A 137 5.68 -4.90 10.30
C LYS A 137 4.72 -4.45 9.18
N TYR A 138 3.83 -3.52 9.49
CA TYR A 138 2.80 -2.99 8.58
C TYR A 138 2.88 -1.46 8.55
N PRO A 139 3.96 -0.87 8.00
CA PRO A 139 4.25 0.54 8.20
C PRO A 139 3.49 1.47 7.24
N PHE A 140 2.68 0.94 6.32
CA PHE A 140 1.95 1.75 5.34
C PHE A 140 0.46 1.80 5.65
N SER A 141 -0.22 2.88 5.26
CA SER A 141 -1.69 2.89 5.16
C SER A 141 -2.13 3.44 3.81
N ILE A 142 -3.32 3.03 3.36
CA ILE A 142 -3.87 3.38 2.05
C ILE A 142 -5.14 4.17 2.29
N ILE A 143 -5.11 5.47 1.95
CA ILE A 143 -6.18 6.40 2.29
C ILE A 143 -6.90 6.82 1.01
N LYS A 144 -8.23 6.83 1.04
CA LYS A 144 -9.02 7.39 -0.05
C LYS A 144 -8.98 8.91 0.01
N LYS A 145 -8.70 9.55 -1.12
CA LYS A 145 -8.80 11.01 -1.18
C LYS A 145 -10.27 11.42 -1.23
N ASP A 146 -10.67 12.28 -0.29
CA ASP A 146 -12.03 12.80 -0.21
C ASP A 146 -12.49 13.39 -1.55
N ASN A 147 -13.72 13.07 -1.93
CA ASN A 147 -14.41 13.49 -3.17
C ASN A 147 -13.91 12.88 -4.49
N SER A 148 -12.97 11.92 -4.48
CA SER A 148 -12.67 11.14 -5.69
C SER A 148 -13.72 10.04 -5.89
N LEU A 149 -14.46 10.10 -7.00
CA LEU A 149 -15.33 9.00 -7.44
C LEU A 149 -14.54 7.82 -8.02
N ALA A 150 -13.27 8.03 -8.39
CA ALA A 150 -12.40 6.99 -8.91
C ALA A 150 -11.70 6.23 -7.77
N SER A 151 -11.35 4.96 -8.02
CA SER A 151 -10.55 4.10 -7.13
C SER A 151 -9.09 4.59 -7.05
N THR A 152 -8.89 5.77 -6.47
CA THR A 152 -7.61 6.46 -6.36
C THR A 152 -7.30 6.78 -4.90
N TYR A 153 -6.04 6.57 -4.53
CA TYR A 153 -5.63 6.52 -3.13
C TYR A 153 -4.30 7.25 -2.93
N GLU A 154 -4.09 7.69 -1.70
CA GLU A 154 -2.82 8.19 -1.20
C GLU A 154 -2.17 7.10 -0.36
N LEU A 155 -0.88 6.84 -0.61
CA LEU A 155 -0.07 5.98 0.25
C LEU A 155 0.53 6.83 1.38
N LYS A 156 0.44 6.34 2.60
CA LYS A 156 1.08 6.92 3.78
C LYS A 156 2.07 5.96 4.40
N TYR A 157 3.08 6.50 5.09
CA TYR A 157 4.03 5.75 5.90
C TYR A 157 3.98 6.22 7.36
N GLY A 158 4.08 5.27 8.29
CA GLY A 158 4.04 5.49 9.74
C GLY A 158 2.78 6.23 10.16
N THR A 159 2.95 7.32 10.92
CA THR A 159 1.86 8.14 11.47
C THR A 159 1.17 9.05 10.44
N GLY A 160 1.22 8.73 9.14
CA GLY A 160 0.54 9.49 8.09
C GLY A 160 1.43 10.33 7.18
N THR A 161 2.72 10.04 7.07
CA THR A 161 3.63 10.78 6.16
C THR A 161 3.34 10.43 4.71
N ASN A 162 3.28 11.43 3.83
CA ASN A 162 2.93 11.22 2.43
C ASN A 162 4.03 10.50 1.66
N VAL A 163 3.64 9.47 0.91
CA VAL A 163 4.48 8.84 -0.10
C VAL A 163 4.31 9.58 -1.43
N VAL A 164 5.43 9.90 -2.08
CA VAL A 164 5.48 10.62 -3.36
C VAL A 164 6.54 10.03 -4.28
N LEU A 165 6.33 10.16 -5.60
CA LEU A 165 7.41 10.10 -6.58
C LEU A 165 8.09 11.47 -6.61
N TYR A 166 9.38 11.53 -6.29
CA TYR A 166 10.14 12.77 -6.40
C TYR A 166 10.28 13.19 -7.87
N GLU A 167 10.11 14.47 -8.17
CA GLU A 167 10.16 14.99 -9.54
C GLU A 167 11.57 14.99 -10.13
N ASP A 168 12.60 15.09 -9.30
CA ASP A 168 13.99 15.26 -9.74
C ASP A 168 14.69 13.94 -10.11
N ASP A 169 14.42 12.86 -9.39
CA ASP A 169 15.00 11.53 -9.64
C ASP A 169 13.97 10.46 -10.00
N GLY A 170 12.66 10.75 -9.91
CA GLY A 170 11.60 9.80 -10.23
C GLY A 170 11.47 8.66 -9.22
N LEU A 171 12.17 8.73 -8.08
CA LEU A 171 12.16 7.68 -7.07
C LEU A 171 11.05 7.93 -6.03
N LEU A 172 10.52 6.84 -5.50
CA LEU A 172 9.52 6.89 -4.45
C LEU A 172 10.18 7.30 -3.12
N GLY A 173 9.55 8.20 -2.39
CA GLY A 173 10.04 8.70 -1.12
C GLY A 173 8.97 9.34 -0.26
N LEU A 174 9.41 9.95 0.83
CA LEU A 174 8.52 10.57 1.82
C LEU A 174 8.64 12.08 1.82
N ILE A 175 7.50 12.77 1.84
CA ILE A 175 7.45 14.21 2.02
C ILE A 175 6.50 14.57 3.17
N PHE A 176 6.89 15.60 3.94
CA PHE A 176 6.12 16.10 5.08
C PHE A 176 5.13 17.21 4.70
N THR A 177 4.87 17.40 3.40
CA THR A 177 3.93 18.41 2.89
C THR A 177 2.58 17.77 2.56
N ALA A 178 1.58 18.58 2.20
CA ALA A 178 0.24 18.08 1.85
C ALA A 178 0.18 17.35 0.49
N ASN A 179 1.27 17.35 -0.30
CA ASN A 179 1.30 16.69 -1.60
C ASN A 179 1.46 15.17 -1.43
N SER A 180 0.74 14.40 -2.26
CA SER A 180 0.86 12.95 -2.34
C SER A 180 0.76 12.50 -3.79
N THR A 181 1.51 11.47 -4.16
CA THR A 181 1.31 10.79 -5.43
C THR A 181 0.10 9.88 -5.30
N MET A 182 -0.96 10.22 -6.05
CA MET A 182 -2.13 9.38 -6.15
C MET A 182 -1.79 8.07 -6.85
N VAL A 183 -2.36 6.96 -6.37
CA VAL A 183 -2.19 5.64 -6.97
C VAL A 183 -3.52 4.95 -7.17
N SER A 184 -3.55 4.02 -8.10
CA SER A 184 -4.62 3.03 -8.25
C SER A 184 -4.02 1.63 -8.23
N PHE A 185 -4.85 0.64 -7.89
CA PHE A 185 -4.45 -0.75 -7.83
C PHE A 185 -5.09 -1.50 -8.98
N LYS A 186 -4.30 -2.29 -9.71
CA LYS A 186 -4.80 -3.20 -10.74
C LYS A 186 -4.44 -4.62 -10.35
N LYS A 187 -5.43 -5.49 -10.27
CA LYS A 187 -5.22 -6.90 -9.94
C LYS A 187 -4.30 -7.56 -10.97
N THR A 188 -3.41 -8.42 -10.51
CA THR A 188 -2.59 -9.22 -11.43
C THR A 188 -3.42 -10.34 -12.02
N GLU A 189 -3.40 -10.50 -13.35
CA GLU A 189 -3.99 -11.67 -13.99
C GLU A 189 -3.01 -12.85 -13.91
N TYR A 190 -3.39 -13.86 -13.13
CA TYR A 190 -2.71 -15.15 -12.94
C TYR A 190 -1.24 -15.09 -12.49
N PHE A 191 -1.03 -15.51 -11.24
CA PHE A 191 0.28 -15.92 -10.75
C PHE A 191 0.24 -17.41 -10.42
N LEU A 192 1.17 -18.19 -10.96
CA LEU A 192 1.44 -19.52 -10.43
C LEU A 192 2.06 -19.30 -9.05
N GLU A 193 1.39 -19.74 -7.98
CA GLU A 193 2.02 -19.79 -6.66
C GLU A 193 3.35 -20.52 -6.79
N PHE A 194 4.47 -19.81 -6.62
CA PHE A 194 5.74 -20.50 -6.52
C PHE A 194 5.66 -21.41 -5.30
N PRO A 195 5.86 -22.73 -5.46
CA PRO A 195 5.80 -23.63 -4.32
C PRO A 195 6.84 -23.17 -3.31
N THR A 196 6.38 -22.81 -2.10
CA THR A 196 7.24 -22.68 -0.94
C THR A 196 8.00 -23.99 -0.80
N THR A 197 9.29 -23.97 -1.12
CA THR A 197 10.21 -25.06 -0.80
C THR A 197 10.40 -25.11 0.71
N SER A 198 9.46 -25.79 1.37
CA SER A 198 9.62 -26.46 2.65
C SER A 198 9.33 -27.93 2.34
N LYS A 199 10.27 -28.88 2.44
CA LYS A 199 11.10 -29.17 3.60
C LYS A 199 12.46 -29.73 3.16
N ILE A 200 13.53 -29.22 3.76
CA ILE A 200 14.69 -30.04 4.08
C ILE A 200 14.40 -30.60 5.48
N GLN A 201 14.11 -31.90 5.57
CA GLN A 201 14.46 -32.75 6.70
C GLN A 201 14.49 -34.20 6.24
#